data_AF-A0A7C3XNR4-F1
#
_entry.id   AF-A0A7C3XNR4-F1
#
_cell.length_a   1.000
_cell.length_b   1.000
_cell.length_c   1.000
_cell.angle_alpha   90.00
_cell.angle_beta   90.00
_cell.angle_gamma   90.00
#
_symmetry.space_group_name_H-M   'P 1'
#
loop_
_entity.id
_entity.type
_entity.pdbx_description
1 polymer ?
#
loop_
_entity_poly.entity_id
_entity_poly.type
_entity_poly.pdbx_seq_one_letter_code
_entity_poly.pdbx_strand_id
1 'polypeptide(L)'
;MKIFSGEKIVRRSFIKHLVEGAIIIGCLNFASTAASSSNEPVRPPGSVEEKYFNLLCVRCGICLQVCPTGAISLSGFEYGARAANTPVINPLCGPCEFYRGRCEGEMRCSRRCPT
;
A
#
# COMPACT_ATOMS: atom_id res chain seq x y z
N MET A 1 4.19 -38.90 41.34
CA MET A 1 3.81 -38.38 40.01
C MET A 1 2.42 -37.73 40.14
N LYS A 2 2.36 -36.42 40.46
CA LYS A 2 1.08 -35.71 40.63
C LYS A 2 0.63 -35.21 39.25
N ILE A 3 -0.38 -35.89 38.72
CA ILE A 3 -0.97 -35.71 37.39
C ILE A 3 -2.14 -34.73 37.57
N PHE A 4 -2.12 -33.63 36.83
CA PHE A 4 -3.19 -32.65 36.61
C PHE A 4 -3.87 -32.03 37.86
N SER A 5 -3.36 -30.88 38.30
CA SER A 5 -4.15 -29.94 39.11
C SER A 5 -4.98 -29.08 38.16
N GLY A 6 -6.26 -29.42 38.01
CA GLY A 6 -7.23 -28.63 37.25
C GLY A 6 -7.54 -27.32 37.96
N GLU A 7 -6.89 -26.24 37.54
CA GLU A 7 -7.22 -24.89 37.96
C GLU A 7 -8.61 -24.54 37.40
N LYS A 8 -9.61 -24.35 38.28
CA LYS A 8 -10.95 -23.90 37.87
C LYS A 8 -10.77 -22.57 37.13
N ILE A 9 -11.06 -22.54 35.84
CA ILE A 9 -10.90 -21.34 35.00
C ILE A 9 -11.83 -20.24 35.54
N VAL A 10 -11.24 -19.32 36.31
CA VAL A 10 -11.93 -18.13 36.80
C VAL A 10 -12.13 -17.19 35.60
N ARG A 11 -13.33 -16.60 35.45
CA ARG A 11 -13.66 -15.66 34.34
C ARG A 11 -12.56 -14.61 34.09
N ARG A 12 -11.94 -14.12 35.16
CA ARG A 12 -10.84 -13.14 35.10
C ARG A 12 -9.55 -13.71 34.51
N SER A 13 -9.23 -14.97 34.77
CA SER A 13 -8.05 -15.65 34.20
C SER A 13 -8.22 -15.91 32.71
N PHE A 14 -9.44 -16.31 32.30
CA PHE A 14 -9.79 -16.49 30.90
C PHE A 14 -9.66 -15.20 30.07
N ILE A 15 -10.14 -14.06 30.58
CA ILE A 15 -10.02 -12.77 29.88
C ILE A 15 -8.55 -12.36 29.71
N LYS A 16 -7.69 -12.62 30.70
CA LYS A 16 -6.26 -12.29 30.61
C LYS A 16 -5.58 -13.02 29.45
N HIS A 17 -5.82 -14.32 29.31
CA HIS A 17 -5.21 -15.10 28.23
C HIS A 17 -5.75 -14.73 26.85
N LEU A 18 -7.02 -14.32 26.75
CA LEU A 18 -7.55 -13.77 25.49
C LEU A 18 -6.88 -12.45 25.11
N VAL A 19 -6.65 -11.57 26.08
CA VAL A 19 -5.96 -10.29 25.85
C VAL A 19 -4.50 -10.54 25.47
N GLU A 20 -3.79 -11.41 26.19
CA GLU A 20 -2.40 -11.79 25.86
C GLU A 20 -2.31 -12.41 24.46
N GLY A 21 -3.21 -13.34 24.13
CA GLY A 21 -3.27 -13.94 22.79
C GLY A 21 -3.56 -12.90 21.70
N ALA A 22 -4.49 -11.98 21.93
CA ALA A 22 -4.81 -10.90 20.99
C ALA A 22 -3.63 -9.94 20.78
N ILE A 23 -2.89 -9.61 21.84
CA ILE A 23 -1.68 -8.79 21.75
C ILE A 23 -0.62 -9.48 20.91
N ILE A 24 -0.33 -10.76 21.17
CA ILE A 24 0.69 -11.53 20.43
C ILE A 24 0.31 -11.62 18.95
N ILE A 25 -0.94 -11.95 18.64
CA ILE A 25 -1.45 -12.02 17.27
C ILE A 25 -1.38 -10.64 16.59
N GLY A 26 -1.77 -9.57 17.29
CA GLY A 26 -1.70 -8.20 16.78
C GLY A 26 -0.27 -7.78 16.43
N CYS A 27 0.69 -8.04 17.33
CA CYS A 27 2.10 -7.74 17.12
C CYS A 27 2.71 -8.52 15.93
N LEU A 28 2.39 -9.81 15.80
CA LEU A 28 2.86 -10.64 14.70
C LEU A 28 2.34 -10.15 13.34
N ASN A 29 1.05 -9.79 13.27
CA ASN A 29 0.46 -9.25 12.04
C ASN A 29 1.10 -7.89 11.66
N PHE A 30 1.30 -6.99 12.63
CA PHE A 30 1.93 -5.70 12.40
C PHE A 30 3.40 -5.82 11.95
N ALA A 31 4.16 -6.74 12.55
CA ALA A 31 5.53 -7.01 12.13
C ALA A 31 5.60 -7.57 10.70
N SER A 32 4.66 -8.44 10.34
CA SER A 32 4.58 -9.07 9.02
C SER A 32 4.23 -8.05 7.91
N THR A 33 3.33 -7.11 8.18
CA THR A 33 3.01 -6.03 7.22
C THR A 33 4.15 -5.03 7.07
N ALA A 34 4.90 -4.75 8.14
CA ALA A 34 6.09 -3.90 8.07
C ALA A 34 7.25 -4.54 7.29
N ALA A 35 7.34 -5.88 7.29
CA ALA A 35 8.42 -6.63 6.63
C ALA A 35 8.11 -7.05 5.18
N SER A 36 6.84 -7.07 4.77
CA SER A 36 6.43 -7.53 3.44
C SER A 36 6.32 -6.35 2.45
N SER A 37 7.42 -6.04 1.75
CA SER A 37 7.44 -5.05 0.65
C SER A 37 8.05 -5.64 -0.63
N SER A 38 7.66 -6.86 -1.01
CA SER A 38 8.22 -7.54 -2.20
C SER A 38 7.58 -7.15 -3.52
N ASN A 39 6.47 -6.39 -3.51
CA ASN A 39 5.86 -5.88 -4.75
C ASN A 39 6.32 -4.45 -5.00
N GLU A 40 6.91 -4.21 -6.16
CA GLU A 40 7.20 -2.87 -6.64
C GLU A 40 5.96 -2.31 -7.36
N PRO A 41 5.52 -1.08 -7.05
CA PRO A 41 4.36 -0.49 -7.70
C PRO A 41 4.65 -0.18 -9.16
N VAL A 42 3.68 -0.42 -10.04
CA VAL A 42 3.77 0.05 -11.44
C VAL A 42 3.49 1.55 -11.47
N ARG A 43 4.53 2.34 -11.73
CA ARG A 43 4.44 3.82 -11.75
C ARG A 43 3.89 4.35 -13.08
N PRO A 44 3.28 5.56 -13.07
CA PRO A 44 2.91 6.27 -14.30
C PRO A 44 4.11 6.43 -15.24
N PRO A 45 3.89 6.49 -16.57
CA PRO A 45 4.97 6.70 -17.53
C PRO A 45 5.68 8.05 -17.27
N GLY A 46 6.99 8.07 -17.46
CA GLY A 46 7.84 9.23 -17.18
C GLY A 46 8.27 9.36 -15.71
N SER A 47 7.92 8.41 -14.85
CA SER A 47 8.42 8.36 -13.47
C SER A 47 9.89 7.97 -13.43
N VAL A 48 10.63 8.57 -12.50
CA VAL A 48 11.99 8.16 -12.16
C VAL A 48 12.00 6.87 -11.32
N GLU A 49 13.18 6.35 -11.01
CA GLU A 49 13.33 5.19 -10.12
C GLU A 49 12.64 5.39 -8.77
N GLU A 50 12.07 4.32 -8.22
CA GLU A 50 11.21 4.33 -7.03
C GLU A 50 11.83 5.05 -5.82
N LYS A 51 13.15 4.90 -5.64
CA LYS A 51 13.89 5.55 -4.56
C LYS A 51 13.79 7.07 -4.62
N TYR A 52 13.92 7.65 -5.82
CA TYR A 52 13.82 9.09 -6.03
C TYR A 52 12.36 9.53 -6.15
N PHE A 53 11.51 8.68 -6.73
CA PHE A 53 10.10 8.97 -6.94
C PHE A 53 9.40 9.33 -5.63
N ASN A 54 9.59 8.53 -4.57
CA ASN A 54 8.98 8.77 -3.26
C ASN A 54 9.46 10.05 -2.57
N LEU A 55 10.66 10.54 -2.93
CA LEU A 55 11.23 11.79 -2.41
C LEU A 55 10.70 13.01 -3.17
N LEU A 56 10.54 12.89 -4.49
CA LEU A 56 10.09 13.97 -5.35
C LEU A 56 8.57 14.15 -5.32
N CYS A 57 7.82 13.06 -5.23
CA CYS A 57 6.37 13.12 -5.29
C CYS A 57 5.78 13.94 -4.12
N VAL A 58 5.25 15.11 -4.44
CA VAL A 58 4.56 15.99 -3.49
C VAL A 58 3.11 15.58 -3.20
N ARG A 59 2.67 14.43 -3.74
CA ARG A 59 1.34 13.84 -3.49
C ARG A 59 0.18 14.78 -3.83
N CYS A 60 0.34 15.59 -4.87
CA CYS A 60 -0.64 16.59 -5.28
C CYS A 60 -1.90 16.02 -5.96
N GLY A 61 -1.83 14.79 -6.49
CA GLY A 61 -2.95 14.14 -7.16
C GLY A 61 -3.29 14.65 -8.58
N ILE A 62 -2.55 15.63 -9.11
CA ILE A 62 -2.80 16.20 -10.46
C ILE A 62 -2.78 15.11 -11.54
N CYS A 63 -1.85 14.16 -11.45
CA CYS A 63 -1.76 13.05 -12.39
C CYS A 63 -3.02 12.18 -12.44
N LEU A 64 -3.75 12.01 -11.34
CA LEU A 64 -5.03 11.31 -11.30
C LEU A 64 -6.11 12.09 -12.04
N GLN A 65 -6.17 13.41 -11.82
CA GLN A 65 -7.19 14.28 -12.42
C GLN A 65 -7.06 14.39 -13.95
N VAL A 66 -5.82 14.44 -14.46
CA VAL A 66 -5.57 14.59 -15.90
C VAL A 66 -5.59 13.27 -16.67
N CYS A 67 -5.66 12.13 -15.98
CA CYS A 67 -5.67 10.81 -16.61
C CYS A 67 -7.00 10.60 -17.36
N PRO A 68 -7.01 10.50 -18.70
CA PRO A 68 -8.26 10.42 -19.47
C PRO A 68 -8.94 9.05 -19.37
N THR A 69 -8.23 8.03 -18.87
CA THR A 69 -8.74 6.65 -18.74
C THR A 69 -9.08 6.29 -17.30
N GLY A 70 -8.68 7.11 -16.32
CA GLY A 70 -8.77 6.75 -14.90
C GLY A 70 -7.81 5.65 -14.48
N ALA A 71 -6.78 5.32 -15.27
CA ALA A 71 -5.82 4.26 -14.98
C ALA A 71 -4.91 4.53 -13.77
N ILE A 72 -4.91 5.74 -13.19
CA ILE A 72 -4.03 6.10 -12.07
C ILE A 72 -4.86 6.13 -10.77
N SER A 73 -4.39 5.41 -9.76
CA SER A 73 -4.93 5.39 -8.40
C SER A 73 -3.86 5.79 -7.38
N LEU A 74 -4.26 6.13 -6.15
CA LEU A 74 -3.32 6.31 -5.05
C LEU A 74 -3.02 4.95 -4.41
N SER A 75 -1.74 4.65 -4.22
CA SER A 75 -1.33 3.45 -3.48
C SER A 75 -1.67 3.58 -2.00
N GLY A 76 -2.03 2.45 -1.40
CA GLY A 76 -2.12 2.29 0.04
C GLY A 76 -0.76 1.95 0.66
N PHE A 77 -0.80 1.17 1.74
CA PHE A 77 0.40 0.76 2.48
C PHE A 77 1.00 -0.55 1.96
N GLU A 78 0.40 -1.18 0.95
CA GLU A 78 0.83 -2.44 0.36
C GLU A 78 2.20 -2.37 -0.35
N TYR A 79 2.61 -1.17 -0.77
CA TYR A 79 3.93 -0.89 -1.37
C TYR A 79 4.92 -0.26 -0.37
N GLY A 80 4.59 -0.35 0.92
CA GLY A 80 5.35 0.26 2.01
C GLY A 80 4.93 1.69 2.33
N ALA A 81 5.22 2.13 3.56
CA ALA A 81 4.76 3.42 4.08
C ALA A 81 5.24 4.64 3.28
N ARG A 82 6.41 4.56 2.62
CA ARG A 82 6.94 5.65 1.79
C ARG A 82 6.14 5.85 0.50
N ALA A 83 5.67 4.75 -0.08
CA ALA A 83 4.85 4.76 -1.28
C ALA A 83 3.39 5.09 -0.98
N ALA A 84 2.95 5.21 0.27
CA ALA A 84 1.57 5.57 0.57
C ALA A 84 1.19 6.94 -0.04
N ASN A 85 -0.03 7.01 -0.60
CA ASN A 85 -0.59 8.20 -1.26
C ASN A 85 0.24 8.70 -2.45
N THR A 86 0.96 7.81 -3.12
CA THR A 86 1.66 8.13 -4.35
C THR A 86 0.93 7.51 -5.55
N PRO A 87 1.07 8.03 -6.77
CA PRO A 87 0.29 7.52 -7.90
C PRO A 87 0.84 6.18 -8.40
N VAL A 88 -0.06 5.25 -8.65
CA VAL A 88 0.22 3.92 -9.22
C VAL A 88 -0.75 3.63 -10.35
N ILE A 89 -0.31 2.86 -11.35
CA ILE A 89 -1.19 2.40 -12.42
C ILE A 89 -2.05 1.25 -11.89
N ASN A 90 -3.36 1.42 -11.94
CA ASN A 90 -4.34 0.39 -11.68
C ASN A 90 -5.05 -0.02 -12.99
N PRO A 91 -4.65 -1.13 -13.62
CA PRO A 91 -5.23 -1.58 -14.88
C PRO A 91 -6.71 -2.00 -14.75
N LEU A 92 -7.21 -2.21 -13.52
CA LEU A 92 -8.62 -2.53 -13.27
C LEU A 92 -9.54 -1.31 -13.36
N CYS A 93 -9.02 -0.11 -13.08
CA CYS A 93 -9.78 1.13 -13.22
C CYS A 93 -9.82 1.61 -14.68
N GLY A 94 -8.74 1.38 -15.42
CA GLY A 94 -8.67 1.68 -16.84
C GLY A 94 -7.29 1.36 -17.43
N PRO A 95 -7.19 1.24 -18.76
CA PRO A 95 -5.91 0.98 -19.41
C PRO A 95 -5.03 2.24 -19.44
N CYS A 96 -3.71 2.06 -19.34
CA CYS A 96 -2.75 3.12 -19.65
C CYS A 96 -2.56 3.21 -21.17
N GLU A 97 -3.10 4.25 -21.79
CA GLU A 97 -3.05 4.50 -23.24
C GLU A 97 -1.87 5.39 -23.65
N PHE A 98 -0.72 5.26 -22.98
CA PHE A 98 0.50 6.04 -23.28
C PHE A 98 1.08 5.70 -24.66
N TYR A 99 1.22 4.41 -24.97
CA TYR A 99 1.80 3.98 -26.24
C TYR A 99 0.84 4.14 -27.42
N ARG A 100 -0.47 3.92 -27.19
CA ARG A 100 -1.53 4.04 -28.19
C ARG A 100 -2.83 4.48 -27.51
N GLY A 101 -3.52 5.45 -28.12
CA GLY A 101 -4.80 5.97 -27.63
C GLY A 101 -4.74 7.42 -27.14
N ARG A 102 -5.45 7.75 -26.05
CA ARG A 102 -5.69 9.13 -25.59
C ARG A 102 -4.44 9.91 -25.15
N CYS A 103 -3.28 9.25 -25.04
CA CYS A 103 -2.00 9.85 -24.65
C CYS A 103 -0.84 9.60 -25.65
N GLU A 104 -1.12 9.15 -26.89
CA GLU A 104 -0.11 8.72 -27.90
C GLU A 104 0.90 9.81 -28.33
N GLY A 105 0.60 11.09 -28.12
CA GLY A 105 1.52 12.20 -28.40
C GLY A 105 1.92 13.05 -27.18
N GLU A 106 1.16 12.98 -26.10
CA GLU A 106 1.40 13.78 -24.90
C GLU A 106 0.96 13.04 -23.64
N MET A 107 1.95 12.69 -22.81
CA MET A 107 1.73 12.12 -21.49
C MET A 107 1.25 13.18 -20.51
N ARG A 108 -0.07 13.35 -20.40
CA ARG A 108 -0.70 14.39 -19.55
C ARG A 108 -0.25 14.33 -18.08
N CYS A 109 -0.10 13.13 -17.54
CA CYS A 109 0.29 12.91 -16.14
C CYS A 109 1.72 13.40 -15.84
N SER A 110 2.69 13.10 -16.70
CA SER A 110 4.07 13.58 -16.55
C SER A 110 4.19 15.06 -16.93
N ARG A 111 3.49 15.50 -17.99
CA ARG A 111 3.57 16.89 -18.46
C ARG A 111 2.99 17.90 -17.47
N ARG A 112 2.00 17.50 -16.68
CA ARG A 112 1.39 18.32 -15.63
C ARG A 112 1.98 18.06 -14.24
N CYS A 113 2.93 17.14 -14.12
CA CYS A 113 3.58 16.86 -12.84
C CYS A 113 4.39 18.10 -12.40
N PRO A 114 4.22 18.59 -11.16
CA PRO A 114 4.96 19.76 -10.67
C PRO A 114 6.42 19.46 -10.33
N THR A 115 6.82 18.19 -10.39
CA THR A 115 8.15 17.65 -10.03
C THR A 115 8.60 16.69 -11.11
#